data_AF-A0A4Q5N2Q9-F1
#
_entry.id   AF-A0A4Q5N2Q9-F1
#
_cell.length_a   1.000
_cell.length_b   1.000
_cell.length_c   1.000
_cell.angle_alpha   90.00
_cell.angle_beta   90.00
_cell.angle_gamma   90.00
#
_symmetry.space_group_name_H-M   'P 1'
#
loop_
_entity.id
_entity.type
_entity.pdbx_description
1 polymer ?
#
loop_
_entity_poly.entity_id
_entity_poly.type
_entity_poly.pdbx_seq_one_letter_code
_entity_poly.pdbx_strand_id
1 'polypeptide(L)'
;MALFSEHADVSVRPAVPGDEVSITEIQLAAWRSGHADVLGSAALDSLDPAVFEARWAAAIRTPPGAGYRVLAACEGATVVGFASVRPLSADEATPLAAPGGELLALEVAERSQRTGHGSRLLAATVDLLRQDGATYLVAWVLDGDSARAQFLRSSGLGPDDTTRELATGPTPDRTVSEHRWSAEL
;
A
#
# COMPACT_ATOMS: atom_id res chain seq x y z
N MET A 1 -26.67 -22.66 -1.40
CA MET A 1 -25.63 -22.07 -0.54
C MET A 1 -24.30 -22.67 -0.99
N ALA A 2 -23.62 -22.04 -1.94
CA ALA A 2 -22.36 -22.57 -2.46
C ALA A 2 -21.28 -22.40 -1.38
N LEU A 3 -20.73 -23.52 -0.90
CA LEU A 3 -19.73 -23.57 0.17
C LEU A 3 -18.29 -23.37 -0.34
N PHE A 4 -18.12 -23.06 -1.63
CA PHE A 4 -16.82 -22.81 -2.24
C PHE A 4 -16.97 -21.63 -3.21
N SER A 5 -16.20 -20.57 -2.98
CA SER A 5 -15.89 -19.60 -4.03
C SER A 5 -14.83 -20.25 -4.90
N GLU A 6 -15.00 -20.28 -6.22
CA GLU A 6 -13.96 -20.81 -7.10
C GLU A 6 -12.74 -19.87 -7.06
N HIS A 7 -11.74 -20.22 -6.25
CA HIS A 7 -10.55 -19.40 -5.97
C HIS A 7 -9.46 -19.45 -7.05
N ALA A 8 -9.66 -20.22 -8.13
CA ALA A 8 -8.63 -20.41 -9.17
C ALA A 8 -8.32 -19.13 -9.94
N ASP A 9 -9.26 -18.18 -10.00
CA ASP A 9 -9.12 -16.93 -10.74
C ASP A 9 -8.56 -15.78 -9.90
N VAL A 10 -7.97 -16.08 -8.74
CA VAL A 10 -7.36 -15.07 -7.88
C VAL A 10 -5.86 -14.97 -8.16
N SER A 11 -5.38 -13.77 -8.51
CA SER A 11 -3.98 -13.56 -8.89
C SER A 11 -3.43 -12.20 -8.44
N VAL A 12 -2.11 -12.07 -8.51
CA VAL A 12 -1.41 -10.79 -8.44
C VAL A 12 -0.57 -10.65 -9.70
N ARG A 13 -0.60 -9.49 -10.33
CA ARG A 13 0.19 -9.16 -11.52
C ARG A 13 0.73 -7.74 -11.43
N PRO A 14 1.74 -7.37 -12.25
CA PRO A 14 2.03 -5.95 -12.49
C PRO A 14 0.76 -5.21 -12.93
N ALA A 15 0.56 -4.01 -12.41
CA ALA A 15 -0.49 -3.13 -12.89
C ALA A 15 -0.21 -2.72 -14.35
N VAL A 16 -1.28 -2.58 -15.13
CA VAL A 16 -1.23 -2.22 -16.55
C VAL A 16 -2.03 -0.96 -16.81
N PRO A 17 -1.76 -0.21 -17.91
CA PRO A 17 -2.58 0.93 -18.27
C PRO A 17 -4.07 0.56 -18.34
N GLY A 18 -4.92 1.34 -17.67
CA GLY A 18 -6.33 1.06 -17.42
C GLY A 18 -6.64 0.71 -15.96
N ASP A 19 -5.68 0.15 -15.21
CA ASP A 19 -5.89 -0.20 -13.80
C ASP A 19 -5.96 1.04 -12.89
N GLU A 20 -5.43 2.20 -13.31
CA GLU A 20 -5.38 3.43 -12.50
C GLU A 20 -6.75 3.86 -11.97
N VAL A 21 -7.82 3.58 -12.72
CA VAL A 21 -9.20 3.92 -12.33
C VAL A 21 -9.61 3.09 -11.11
N SER A 22 -9.50 1.75 -11.21
CA SER A 22 -9.87 0.85 -10.11
C SER A 22 -8.96 1.02 -8.90
N ILE A 23 -7.66 1.25 -9.11
CA ILE A 23 -6.70 1.52 -8.03
C ILE A 23 -7.11 2.79 -7.26
N THR A 24 -7.45 3.85 -7.99
CA THR A 24 -7.90 5.12 -7.39
C THR A 24 -9.19 4.94 -6.60
N GLU A 25 -10.17 4.25 -7.16
CA GLU A 25 -11.44 3.96 -6.47
C GLU A 25 -11.21 3.18 -5.17
N ILE A 26 -10.38 2.12 -5.22
CA ILE A 26 -10.05 1.29 -4.07
C ILE A 26 -9.34 2.11 -2.98
N GLN A 27 -8.34 2.92 -3.37
CA GLN A 27 -7.59 3.73 -2.41
C GLN A 27 -8.49 4.75 -1.71
N LEU A 28 -9.28 5.51 -2.48
CA LEU A 28 -10.14 6.54 -1.92
C LEU A 28 -11.24 5.94 -1.03
N ALA A 29 -11.80 4.79 -1.42
CA ALA A 29 -12.75 4.06 -0.59
C ALA A 29 -12.10 3.62 0.73
N ALA A 30 -10.92 2.99 0.66
CA ALA A 30 -10.19 2.51 1.84
C ALA A 30 -9.84 3.66 2.81
N TRP A 31 -9.40 4.80 2.30
CA TRP A 31 -9.08 5.97 3.12
C TRP A 31 -10.32 6.59 3.75
N ARG A 32 -11.41 6.74 2.99
CA ARG A 32 -12.69 7.24 3.53
C ARG A 32 -13.25 6.35 4.65
N SER A 33 -13.14 5.03 4.51
CA SER A 33 -13.61 4.11 5.55
C SER A 33 -12.65 3.97 6.73
N GLY A 34 -11.34 3.93 6.45
CA GLY A 34 -10.32 3.55 7.44
C GLY A 34 -9.71 4.72 8.20
N HIS A 35 -9.77 5.94 7.63
CA HIS A 35 -9.04 7.08 8.16
C HIS A 35 -9.91 8.31 8.42
N ALA A 36 -11.24 8.23 8.31
CA ALA A 36 -12.13 9.35 8.59
C ALA A 36 -11.96 9.93 10.01
N ASP A 37 -11.79 9.06 11.00
CA ASP A 37 -11.59 9.48 12.39
C ASP A 37 -10.25 10.19 12.58
N VAL A 38 -9.21 9.78 11.84
CA VAL A 38 -7.82 10.25 11.99
C VAL A 38 -7.56 11.49 11.13
N LEU A 39 -7.90 11.44 9.83
CA LEU A 39 -7.66 12.50 8.85
C LEU A 39 -8.80 13.52 8.75
N GLY A 40 -10.00 13.16 9.22
CA GLY A 40 -11.21 13.98 9.13
C GLY A 40 -11.94 13.82 7.79
N SER A 41 -13.28 13.69 7.86
CA SER A 41 -14.13 13.50 6.68
C SER A 41 -13.99 14.64 5.66
N ALA A 42 -13.97 15.89 6.10
CA ALA A 42 -13.86 17.04 5.20
C ALA A 42 -12.56 17.03 4.36
N ALA A 43 -11.43 16.58 4.94
CA ALA A 43 -10.18 16.44 4.21
C ALA A 43 -10.28 15.33 3.14
N LEU A 44 -10.83 14.17 3.52
CA LEU A 44 -11.03 13.03 2.62
C LEU A 44 -12.06 13.31 1.51
N ASP A 45 -13.06 14.13 1.78
CA ASP A 45 -14.08 14.55 0.80
C ASP A 45 -13.52 15.56 -0.21
N SER A 46 -12.47 16.30 0.17
CA SER A 46 -11.76 17.23 -0.73
C SER A 46 -10.76 16.55 -1.68
N LEU A 47 -10.53 15.25 -1.53
CA LEU A 47 -9.62 14.50 -2.41
C LEU A 47 -10.22 14.42 -3.81
N ASP A 48 -9.51 14.96 -4.80
CA ASP A 48 -9.89 14.91 -6.21
C ASP A 48 -9.48 13.57 -6.85
N PRO A 49 -10.44 12.70 -7.24
CA PRO A 49 -10.11 11.43 -7.87
C PRO A 49 -9.27 11.57 -9.13
N ALA A 50 -9.46 12.61 -9.93
CA ALA A 50 -8.72 12.80 -11.18
C ALA A 50 -7.21 13.01 -10.92
N VAL A 51 -6.86 13.65 -9.80
CA VAL A 51 -5.45 13.84 -9.40
C VAL A 51 -4.80 12.51 -9.01
N PHE A 52 -5.52 11.66 -8.28
CA PHE A 52 -5.02 10.34 -7.90
C PHE A 52 -4.90 9.42 -9.10
N GLU A 53 -5.91 9.41 -9.98
CA GLU A 53 -5.90 8.64 -11.21
C GLU A 53 -4.71 9.05 -12.08
N ALA A 54 -4.49 10.34 -12.32
CA ALA A 54 -3.35 10.83 -13.09
C ALA A 54 -2.00 10.40 -12.48
N ARG A 55 -1.87 10.40 -11.15
CA ARG A 55 -0.66 9.94 -10.45
C ARG A 55 -0.43 8.44 -10.62
N TRP A 56 -1.46 7.62 -10.44
CA TRP A 56 -1.36 6.18 -10.66
C TRP A 56 -1.06 5.84 -12.12
N ALA A 57 -1.71 6.54 -13.03
CA ALA A 57 -1.50 6.39 -14.46
C ALA A 57 -0.05 6.72 -14.86
N ALA A 58 0.56 7.74 -14.24
CA ALA A 58 1.98 8.06 -14.40
C ALA A 58 2.88 6.97 -13.78
N ALA A 59 2.59 6.51 -12.56
CA ALA A 59 3.37 5.46 -11.89
C ALA A 59 3.37 4.13 -12.66
N ILE A 60 2.26 3.79 -13.33
CA ILE A 60 2.11 2.58 -14.14
C ILE A 60 2.83 2.72 -15.49
N ARG A 61 2.63 3.85 -16.19
CA ARG A 61 3.17 4.03 -17.55
C ARG A 61 4.65 4.41 -17.58
N THR A 62 5.07 5.24 -16.64
CA THR A 62 6.40 5.85 -16.60
C THR A 62 6.91 5.84 -15.15
N PRO A 63 7.24 4.64 -14.61
CA PRO A 63 7.76 4.54 -13.25
C PRO A 63 9.02 5.40 -13.07
N PRO A 64 9.26 6.01 -11.89
CA PRO A 64 10.38 6.93 -11.67
C PRO A 64 11.77 6.32 -11.92
N GLY A 65 11.91 4.99 -11.83
CA GLY A 65 13.16 4.29 -12.06
C GLY A 65 13.01 2.78 -11.88
N ALA A 66 14.12 2.06 -11.99
CA ALA A 66 14.16 0.62 -11.70
C ALA A 66 13.73 0.33 -10.25
N GLY A 67 13.07 -0.80 -10.01
CA GLY A 67 12.59 -1.21 -8.69
C GLY A 67 11.29 -0.53 -8.23
N TYR A 68 10.84 0.55 -8.87
CA TYR A 68 9.50 1.10 -8.64
C TYR A 68 8.46 0.20 -9.29
N ARG A 69 7.47 -0.26 -8.51
CA ARG A 69 6.46 -1.20 -9.02
C ARG A 69 5.09 -0.88 -8.45
N VAL A 70 4.06 -1.12 -9.27
CA VAL A 70 2.65 -1.16 -8.87
C VAL A 70 2.11 -2.55 -9.22
N LEU A 71 1.53 -3.23 -8.25
CA LEU A 71 0.94 -4.55 -8.38
C LEU A 71 -0.58 -4.46 -8.21
N ALA A 72 -1.32 -5.22 -9.00
CA ALA A 72 -2.76 -5.36 -8.91
C ALA A 72 -3.12 -6.78 -8.46
N ALA A 73 -3.98 -6.88 -7.45
CA ALA A 73 -4.67 -8.11 -7.09
C ALA A 73 -5.97 -8.21 -7.88
N CYS A 74 -6.22 -9.38 -8.47
CA CYS A 74 -7.34 -9.60 -9.37
C CYS A 74 -8.21 -10.77 -8.91
N GLU A 75 -9.52 -10.62 -9.14
CA GLU A 75 -10.50 -11.71 -9.21
C GLU A 75 -10.98 -11.79 -10.66
N GLY A 76 -10.50 -12.79 -11.40
CA GLY A 76 -10.65 -12.85 -12.85
C GLY A 76 -10.07 -11.59 -13.50
N ALA A 77 -10.91 -10.87 -14.24
CA ALA A 77 -10.53 -9.61 -14.89
C ALA A 77 -10.66 -8.37 -13.99
N THR A 78 -11.24 -8.51 -12.79
CA THR A 78 -11.52 -7.36 -11.91
C THR A 78 -10.36 -7.11 -10.96
N VAL A 79 -9.83 -5.88 -10.95
CA VAL A 79 -8.90 -5.43 -9.93
C VAL A 79 -9.64 -5.22 -8.60
N VAL A 80 -9.18 -5.87 -7.54
CA VAL A 80 -9.79 -5.85 -6.21
C VAL A 80 -8.83 -5.38 -5.10
N GLY A 81 -7.58 -5.14 -5.44
CA GLY A 81 -6.60 -4.54 -4.54
C GLY A 81 -5.33 -4.18 -5.29
N PHE A 82 -4.45 -3.44 -4.63
CA PHE A 82 -3.17 -3.06 -5.19
C PHE A 82 -2.11 -2.87 -4.12
N ALA A 83 -0.86 -2.90 -4.54
CA ALA A 83 0.27 -2.47 -3.73
C ALA A 83 1.24 -1.66 -4.58
N SER A 84 1.92 -0.69 -3.98
CA SER A 84 3.02 0.03 -4.62
C SER A 84 4.26 0.01 -3.75
N VAL A 85 5.41 -0.11 -4.41
CA VAL A 85 6.70 -0.23 -3.75
C VAL A 85 7.74 0.65 -4.46
N ARG A 86 8.62 1.25 -3.67
CA ARG A 86 9.85 1.89 -4.17
C ARG A 86 11.09 1.19 -3.61
N PRO A 87 12.21 1.19 -4.35
CA PRO A 87 13.48 0.76 -3.79
C PRO A 87 13.99 1.80 -2.78
N LEU A 88 14.72 1.31 -1.78
CA LEU A 88 15.53 2.12 -0.86
C LEU A 88 16.99 1.81 -1.13
N SER A 89 17.79 2.85 -1.33
CA SER A 89 19.23 2.72 -1.51
C SER A 89 19.93 2.58 -0.16
N ALA A 90 21.10 1.94 -0.15
CA ALA A 90 21.87 1.69 1.07
C ALA A 90 22.39 2.96 1.77
N ASP A 91 22.44 4.08 1.04
CA ASP A 91 22.85 5.41 1.53
C ASP A 91 21.67 6.22 2.11
N GLU A 92 20.42 5.77 1.93
CA GLU A 92 19.26 6.36 2.60
C GLU A 92 19.35 6.02 4.10
N ALA A 93 19.00 6.99 4.98
CA ALA A 93 19.04 6.84 6.43
C ALA A 93 18.03 5.79 6.92
N THR A 94 18.42 4.53 6.81
CA THR A 94 17.61 3.34 6.98
C THR A 94 18.22 2.46 8.07
N PRO A 95 17.44 1.56 8.71
CA PRO A 95 17.91 0.84 9.89
C PRO A 95 19.10 -0.10 9.63
N LEU A 96 19.36 -0.48 8.37
CA LEU A 96 20.22 -1.61 8.04
C LEU A 96 21.39 -1.29 7.10
N ALA A 97 21.57 -0.02 6.69
CA ALA A 97 22.65 0.42 5.79
C ALA A 97 22.84 -0.51 4.56
N ALA A 98 21.72 -1.00 4.01
CA ALA A 98 21.65 -1.99 2.95
C ALA A 98 20.55 -1.61 1.96
N PRO A 99 20.51 -2.19 0.75
CA PRO A 99 19.38 -2.01 -0.15
C PRO A 99 18.09 -2.56 0.48
N GLY A 100 17.00 -1.83 0.35
CA GLY A 100 15.69 -2.22 0.89
C GLY A 100 14.54 -1.87 -0.04
N GLY A 101 13.32 -2.00 0.47
CA GLY A 101 12.11 -1.51 -0.18
C GLY A 101 11.19 -0.78 0.78
N GLU A 102 10.42 0.17 0.29
CA GLU A 102 9.31 0.79 1.02
C GLU A 102 7.99 0.44 0.34
N LEU A 103 7.10 -0.21 1.10
CA LEU A 103 5.70 -0.38 0.73
C LEU A 103 4.99 0.95 0.93
N LEU A 104 4.71 1.65 -0.18
CA LEU A 104 4.12 2.98 -0.19
C LEU A 104 2.60 2.95 -0.04
N ALA A 105 1.96 1.93 -0.60
CA ALA A 105 0.52 1.71 -0.46
C ALA A 105 0.22 0.22 -0.56
N LEU A 106 -0.82 -0.22 0.16
CA LEU A 106 -1.43 -1.54 -0.02
C LEU A 106 -2.90 -1.41 0.35
N GLU A 107 -3.81 -1.53 -0.59
CA GLU A 107 -5.24 -1.45 -0.30
C GLU A 107 -5.98 -2.58 -0.99
N VAL A 108 -7.05 -3.06 -0.33
CA VAL A 108 -7.95 -4.09 -0.87
C VAL A 108 -9.36 -3.59 -0.69
N ALA A 109 -10.16 -3.69 -1.77
CA ALA A 109 -11.57 -3.34 -1.77
C ALA A 109 -12.28 -4.02 -0.59
N GLU A 110 -13.12 -3.29 0.14
CA GLU A 110 -13.75 -3.76 1.38
C GLU A 110 -14.41 -5.13 1.23
N ARG A 111 -15.19 -5.33 0.16
CA ARG A 111 -15.86 -6.61 -0.17
C ARG A 111 -14.92 -7.79 -0.40
N SER A 112 -13.65 -7.53 -0.70
CA SER A 112 -12.63 -8.52 -1.01
C SER A 112 -11.59 -8.63 0.12
N GLN A 113 -11.73 -7.90 1.23
CA GLN A 113 -10.85 -8.04 2.38
C GLN A 113 -11.03 -9.40 3.07
N ARG A 114 -10.00 -9.81 3.83
CA ARG A 114 -9.99 -11.09 4.60
C ARG A 114 -10.14 -12.36 3.74
N THR A 115 -9.93 -12.26 2.43
CA THR A 115 -9.90 -13.40 1.48
C THR A 115 -8.48 -13.74 0.99
N GLY A 116 -7.45 -13.07 1.51
CA GLY A 116 -6.04 -13.34 1.22
C GLY A 116 -5.38 -12.43 0.17
N HIS A 117 -6.10 -11.45 -0.41
CA HIS A 117 -5.52 -10.49 -1.39
C HIS A 117 -4.37 -9.67 -0.82
N GLY A 118 -4.53 -9.12 0.39
CA GLY A 118 -3.47 -8.36 1.05
C GLY A 118 -2.20 -9.21 1.24
N SER A 119 -2.35 -10.46 1.71
CA SER A 119 -1.22 -11.37 1.91
C SER A 119 -0.54 -11.73 0.59
N ARG A 120 -1.30 -11.97 -0.49
CA ARG A 120 -0.72 -12.24 -1.82
C ARG A 120 0.00 -11.03 -2.40
N LEU A 121 -0.55 -9.82 -2.24
CA LEU A 121 0.12 -8.57 -2.64
C LEU A 121 1.43 -8.37 -1.89
N LEU A 122 1.43 -8.55 -0.57
CA LEU A 122 2.61 -8.41 0.25
C LEU A 122 3.67 -9.46 -0.12
N ALA A 123 3.27 -10.73 -0.28
CA ALA A 123 4.18 -11.80 -0.72
C ALA A 123 4.82 -11.49 -2.09
N ALA A 124 4.02 -11.09 -3.08
CA ALA A 124 4.54 -10.71 -4.39
C ALA A 124 5.48 -9.49 -4.33
N THR A 125 5.19 -8.54 -3.44
CA THR A 125 6.08 -7.38 -3.20
C THR A 125 7.42 -7.84 -2.64
N VAL A 126 7.42 -8.70 -1.61
CA VAL A 126 8.62 -9.25 -0.99
C VAL A 126 9.45 -10.06 -1.99
N ASP A 127 8.81 -10.89 -2.82
CA ASP A 127 9.51 -11.70 -3.81
C ASP A 127 10.25 -10.83 -4.84
N LEU A 128 9.62 -9.74 -5.31
CA LEU A 128 10.24 -8.79 -6.23
C LEU A 128 11.39 -8.01 -5.58
N LEU A 129 11.22 -7.61 -4.31
CA LEU A 129 12.28 -6.94 -3.56
C LEU A 129 13.50 -7.84 -3.37
N ARG A 130 13.30 -9.13 -3.03
CA ARG A 130 14.41 -10.10 -2.92
C ARG A 130 15.12 -10.30 -4.25
N GLN A 131 14.39 -10.36 -5.36
CA GLN A 131 14.98 -10.45 -6.71
C GLN A 131 15.83 -9.22 -7.04
N ASP A 132 15.44 -8.05 -6.54
CA ASP A 132 16.18 -6.79 -6.70
C ASP A 132 17.30 -6.61 -5.65
N GLY A 133 17.53 -7.61 -4.78
CA GLY A 133 18.62 -7.63 -3.78
C GLY A 133 18.34 -6.86 -2.49
N ALA A 134 17.06 -6.51 -2.23
CA ALA A 134 16.68 -5.88 -0.98
C ALA A 134 16.78 -6.85 0.20
N THR A 135 17.26 -6.37 1.34
CA THR A 135 17.42 -7.14 2.59
C THR A 135 16.37 -6.84 3.63
N TYR A 136 15.55 -5.80 3.41
CA TYR A 136 14.46 -5.44 4.31
C TYR A 136 13.32 -4.72 3.57
N LEU A 137 12.15 -4.71 4.20
CA LEU A 137 10.98 -3.95 3.80
C LEU A 137 10.58 -3.02 4.92
N VAL A 138 10.22 -1.78 4.59
CA VAL A 138 9.55 -0.84 5.50
C VAL A 138 8.17 -0.43 5.00
N ALA A 139 7.29 -0.05 5.91
CA ALA A 139 6.01 0.57 5.64
C ALA A 139 5.72 1.64 6.69
N TRP A 140 4.96 2.67 6.33
CA TRP A 140 4.48 3.67 7.29
C TRP A 140 3.02 3.42 7.61
N VAL A 141 2.68 3.49 8.90
CA VAL A 141 1.33 3.23 9.41
C VAL A 141 0.86 4.42 10.21
N LEU A 142 -0.30 4.96 9.84
CA LEU A 142 -0.94 6.04 10.58
C LEU A 142 -1.19 5.63 12.03
N ASP A 143 -0.91 6.54 12.96
CA ASP A 143 -1.31 6.37 14.34
C ASP A 143 -2.84 6.16 14.43
N GLY A 144 -3.25 5.15 15.18
CA GLY A 144 -4.64 4.68 15.26
C GLY A 144 -5.08 3.67 14.20
N ASP A 145 -4.31 3.37 13.14
CA ASP A 145 -4.65 2.34 12.15
C ASP A 145 -4.35 0.92 12.66
N SER A 146 -5.18 0.48 13.60
CA SER A 146 -5.06 -0.83 14.26
C SER A 146 -5.21 -2.02 13.30
N ALA A 147 -6.00 -1.87 12.23
CA ALA A 147 -6.21 -2.91 11.23
C ALA A 147 -4.94 -3.13 10.41
N ARG A 148 -4.30 -2.05 9.94
CA ARG A 148 -3.00 -2.09 9.27
C ARG A 148 -1.92 -2.67 10.17
N ALA A 149 -1.83 -2.19 11.42
CA ALA A 149 -0.86 -2.67 12.39
C ALA A 149 -1.02 -4.17 12.66
N GLN A 150 -2.25 -4.67 12.79
CA GLN A 150 -2.51 -6.10 12.96
C GLN A 150 -2.09 -6.91 11.73
N PHE A 151 -2.44 -6.45 10.53
CA PHE A 151 -2.08 -7.12 9.27
C PHE A 151 -0.56 -7.21 9.10
N LEU A 152 0.17 -6.12 9.26
CA LEU A 152 1.62 -6.08 9.13
C LEU A 152 2.31 -6.93 10.20
N ARG A 153 1.84 -6.88 11.46
CA ARG A 153 2.35 -7.74 12.53
C ARG A 153 2.16 -9.22 12.22
N SER A 154 0.99 -9.61 11.71
CA SER A 154 0.72 -10.99 11.31
C SER A 154 1.57 -11.46 10.13
N SER A 155 2.15 -10.53 9.38
CA SER A 155 3.04 -10.77 8.24
C SER A 155 4.53 -10.67 8.59
N GLY A 156 4.86 -10.49 9.88
CA GLY A 156 6.24 -10.45 10.37
C GLY A 156 6.88 -9.07 10.50
N LEU A 157 6.19 -7.98 10.10
CA LEU A 157 6.68 -6.63 10.31
C LEU A 157 6.44 -6.19 11.76
N GLY A 158 7.36 -5.44 12.34
CA GLY A 158 7.23 -4.81 13.65
C GLY A 158 7.41 -3.30 13.58
N PRO A 159 6.78 -2.51 14.47
CA PRO A 159 7.08 -1.10 14.58
C PRO A 159 8.52 -0.90 15.07
N ASP A 160 9.19 0.14 14.60
CA ASP A 160 10.42 0.65 15.20
C ASP A 160 10.18 2.02 15.86
N ASP A 161 11.22 2.61 16.46
CA ASP A 161 11.10 3.88 17.20
C ASP A 161 11.06 5.13 16.28
N THR A 162 10.95 4.95 14.96
CA THR A 162 10.94 6.04 13.97
C THR A 162 9.52 6.48 13.69
N THR A 163 9.27 7.77 13.86
CA THR A 163 8.01 8.41 13.52
C THR A 163 8.24 9.53 12.51
N ARG A 164 7.20 9.85 11.74
CA ARG A 164 7.14 11.06 10.92
C ARG A 164 5.77 11.71 11.04
N GLU A 165 5.73 13.01 10.83
CA GLU A 165 4.48 13.77 10.81
C GLU A 165 3.99 13.94 9.38
N LEU A 166 2.71 13.64 9.16
CA LEU A 166 2.01 13.94 7.93
C LEU A 166 1.32 15.31 8.08
N ALA A 167 1.65 16.25 7.21
CA ALA A 167 0.95 17.52 7.13
C ALA A 167 -0.45 17.29 6.54
N THR A 168 -1.49 17.29 7.37
CA THR A 168 -2.87 17.09 6.90
C THR A 168 -3.51 18.43 6.51
N GLY A 169 -3.39 18.81 5.25
CA GLY A 169 -4.23 19.83 4.61
C GLY A 169 -4.29 21.21 5.29
N PRO A 170 -5.27 22.06 4.94
CA PRO A 170 -5.32 23.46 5.38
C PRO A 170 -5.84 23.65 6.81
N THR A 171 -6.09 22.58 7.57
CA THR A 171 -6.55 22.66 8.97
C THR A 171 -5.32 22.62 9.88
N PRO A 172 -4.86 23.75 10.45
CA PRO A 172 -3.51 23.85 11.04
C PRO A 172 -3.29 23.05 12.33
N ASP A 173 -4.36 22.52 12.94
CA ASP A 173 -4.33 21.99 14.31
C ASP A 173 -4.34 20.46 14.40
N ARG A 174 -4.27 19.75 13.27
CA ARG A 174 -4.18 18.28 13.29
C ARG A 174 -2.87 17.85 12.64
N THR A 175 -1.93 17.43 13.47
CA THR A 175 -0.76 16.69 13.02
C THR A 175 -1.07 15.21 13.17
N VAL A 176 -0.97 14.45 12.08
CA VAL A 176 -1.13 12.99 12.14
C VAL A 176 0.25 12.36 12.09
N SER A 177 0.56 11.53 13.07
CA SER A 177 1.82 10.80 13.13
C SER A 177 1.71 9.48 12.38
N GLU A 178 2.80 9.08 11.73
CA GLU A 178 2.98 7.74 11.19
C GLU A 178 4.14 7.06 11.90
N HIS A 179 3.98 5.77 12.21
CA HIS A 179 5.02 4.91 12.75
C HIS A 179 5.62 4.07 11.63
N ARG A 180 6.96 3.96 11.60
CA ARG A 180 7.63 3.06 10.66
C ARG A 180 7.55 1.63 11.17
N TRP A 181 7.19 0.73 10.27
CA TRP A 181 7.20 -0.72 10.47
C TRP A 181 8.24 -1.33 9.55
N SER A 182 8.97 -2.34 10.03
CA SER A 182 10.02 -3.00 9.25
C SER A 182 10.09 -4.52 9.46
N ALA A 183 10.65 -5.22 8.48
CA ALA A 183 11.06 -6.62 8.57
C ALA A 183 12.28 -6.88 7.67
N GLU A 184 13.14 -7.81 8.07
CA GLU A 184 14.16 -8.38 7.20
C GLU A 184 13.53 -9.33 6.16
N LEU A 185 14.11 -9.38 4.96
CA LEU A 185 13.66 -10.21 3.83
C LEU A 185 14.51 -11.45 3.64
#